data_AF-A0A9N9LV73-F1
#
_entry.id   AF-A0A9N9LV73-F1
#
_cell.length_a   1.000
_cell.length_b   1.000
_cell.length_c   1.000
_cell.angle_alpha   90.00
_cell.angle_beta   90.00
_cell.angle_gamma   90.00
#
_symmetry.space_group_name_H-M   'P 1'
#
loop_
_entity.id
_entity.type
_entity.pdbx_description
1 polymer ?
#
loop_
_entity_poly.entity_id
_entity_poly.type
_entity_poly.pdbx_seq_one_letter_code
_entity_poly.pdbx_strand_id
1 'polypeptide(L)'
;MNSDESFIIFRRFGRLSTRLLLHLQIELVLLQKKLDALDNRDNADPIMHWRLRGGTNFKGYDEEHLELLEEIRKAYLNYAEVLEKDVALRRLDKSTTRDHRSLFNWVRTMNPLCGDLDKAGFITRFDDFVSLSQQSQSTRRFEDFIQRLLGDGPPSRLKIDRAWDVMPLHSSTGWCMEGKDDKQVRYRLETFPISPE
;
A
#
# COMPACT_ATOMS: atom_id res chain seq x y z
N MET A 1 6.97 9.06 13.03
CA MET A 1 6.70 9.32 11.59
C MET A 1 6.02 10.67 11.33
N ASN A 2 5.37 11.30 12.31
CA ASN A 2 4.79 12.66 12.16
C ASN A 2 5.57 13.74 12.95
N SER A 3 6.86 13.54 13.15
CA SER A 3 7.69 14.45 13.96
C SER A 3 8.36 15.54 13.12
N ASP A 4 8.48 15.32 11.81
CA ASP A 4 9.00 16.26 10.85
C ASP A 4 8.10 16.23 9.62
N GLU A 5 7.63 17.41 9.21
CA GLU A 5 6.78 17.60 8.04
C GLU A 5 7.51 17.23 6.75
N SER A 6 8.85 17.26 6.74
CA SER A 6 9.68 16.77 5.65
C SER A 6 9.55 15.26 5.42
N PHE A 7 9.25 14.50 6.47
CA PHE A 7 9.45 13.06 6.56
C PHE A 7 8.15 12.23 6.52
N ILE A 8 7.11 12.78 5.89
CA ILE A 8 5.82 12.09 5.78
C ILE A 8 5.80 11.27 4.49
N ILE A 9 6.18 10.00 4.60
CA ILE A 9 6.16 9.05 3.48
C ILE A 9 5.18 7.90 3.72
N PHE A 10 4.45 7.54 2.68
CA PHE A 10 3.49 6.44 2.69
C PHE A 10 3.66 5.56 1.45
N ARG A 11 3.23 4.31 1.56
CA ARG A 11 3.19 3.40 0.43
C ARG A 11 1.89 3.61 -0.36
N ARG A 12 2.00 3.78 -1.68
CA ARG A 12 0.87 3.98 -2.60
C ARG A 12 0.13 2.70 -2.98
N PHE A 13 0.81 1.55 -2.94
CA PHE A 13 0.26 0.25 -3.38
C PHE A 13 -0.13 0.21 -4.87
N GLY A 14 0.68 0.77 -5.76
CA GLY A 14 0.35 0.93 -7.19
C GLY A 14 0.02 -0.38 -7.91
N ARG A 15 0.68 -1.49 -7.55
CA ARG A 15 0.36 -2.82 -8.10
C ARG A 15 -1.05 -3.30 -7.71
N LEU A 16 -1.43 -3.11 -6.45
CA LEU A 16 -2.74 -3.53 -5.96
C LEU A 16 -3.84 -2.63 -6.52
N SER A 17 -3.61 -1.32 -6.53
CA SER A 17 -4.53 -0.35 -7.14
C SER A 17 -4.79 -0.66 -8.62
N THR A 18 -3.73 -0.91 -9.39
CA THR A 18 -3.88 -1.28 -10.82
C THR A 18 -4.68 -2.58 -10.99
N ARG A 19 -4.44 -3.59 -10.15
CA ARG A 19 -5.20 -4.85 -10.20
C ARG A 19 -6.68 -4.64 -9.86
N LEU A 20 -6.97 -3.81 -8.86
CA LEU A 20 -8.34 -3.46 -8.48
C LEU A 20 -9.06 -2.74 -9.65
N LEU A 21 -8.42 -1.74 -10.26
CA LEU A 21 -8.96 -1.04 -11.42
C LEU A 21 -9.24 -1.99 -12.59
N LEU A 22 -8.34 -2.93 -12.88
CA LEU A 22 -8.55 -3.94 -13.92
C LEU A 22 -9.76 -4.84 -13.63
N HIS A 23 -9.98 -5.22 -12.37
CA HIS A 23 -11.16 -6.00 -12.01
C HIS A 23 -12.46 -5.21 -12.22
N LEU A 24 -12.51 -3.94 -11.84
CA LEU A 24 -13.67 -3.07 -12.07
C LEU A 24 -13.93 -2.83 -13.56
N GLN A 25 -12.87 -2.72 -14.38
CA GLN A 25 -13.01 -2.63 -15.83
C GLN A 25 -13.62 -3.91 -16.44
N ILE A 26 -13.21 -5.09 -15.96
CA ILE A 26 -13.79 -6.36 -16.41
C ILE A 26 -15.28 -6.40 -16.08
N GLU A 27 -15.67 -6.00 -14.87
CA GLU A 27 -17.07 -5.94 -14.45
C GLU A 27 -17.90 -5.04 -15.39
N LEU A 28 -17.40 -3.83 -15.67
CA LEU A 28 -18.04 -2.90 -16.61
C LEU A 28 -18.18 -3.48 -18.02
N VAL A 29 -17.14 -4.17 -18.53
CA VAL A 29 -17.20 -4.83 -19.83
C VAL A 29 -18.26 -5.94 -19.86
N LEU A 30 -18.43 -6.68 -18.78
CA LEU A 30 -19.48 -7.71 -18.69
C LEU A 30 -20.88 -7.08 -18.68
N LEU A 31 -21.08 -5.99 -17.92
CA LEU A 31 -22.35 -5.27 -17.91
C LEU A 31 -22.66 -4.63 -19.27
N GLN A 32 -21.65 -4.06 -19.93
CA GLN A 32 -21.79 -3.52 -21.28
C GLN A 32 -22.24 -4.62 -22.26
N LYS A 33 -21.63 -5.80 -22.22
CA LYS A 33 -22.05 -6.92 -23.07
C LYS A 33 -23.49 -7.36 -22.80
N LYS A 34 -23.93 -7.34 -21.54
CA LYS A 34 -25.33 -7.64 -21.19
C LYS A 34 -26.27 -6.59 -21.79
N LEU A 35 -25.90 -5.31 -21.70
CA LEU A 35 -26.68 -4.22 -22.27
C LEU A 35 -26.75 -4.32 -23.79
N ASP A 36 -25.61 -4.53 -24.46
CA ASP A 36 -25.55 -4.74 -25.90
C ASP A 36 -26.42 -5.93 -26.33
N ALA A 37 -26.45 -7.02 -25.57
CA ALA A 37 -27.30 -8.17 -25.85
C ALA A 37 -28.80 -7.87 -25.68
N LEU A 38 -29.15 -7.05 -24.69
CA LEU A 38 -30.52 -6.59 -24.47
C LEU A 38 -30.96 -5.65 -25.60
N ASP A 39 -30.12 -4.69 -25.97
CA ASP A 39 -30.38 -3.75 -27.05
C ASP A 39 -30.56 -4.46 -28.40
N ASN A 40 -29.74 -5.48 -28.66
CA ASN A 40 -29.87 -6.31 -29.86
C ASN A 40 -31.18 -7.12 -29.87
N ARG A 41 -31.64 -7.61 -28.71
CA ARG A 41 -32.92 -8.30 -28.56
C ARG A 41 -34.08 -7.34 -28.85
N ASP A 42 -33.99 -6.11 -28.35
CA ASP A 42 -35.03 -5.10 -28.53
C ASP A 42 -35.12 -4.59 -29.95
N ASN A 43 -33.98 -4.49 -30.63
CA ASN A 43 -33.95 -4.10 -32.02
C ASN A 43 -34.62 -5.15 -32.92
N ALA A 44 -34.67 -6.42 -32.50
CA ALA A 44 -35.35 -7.48 -33.22
C ALA A 44 -36.88 -7.47 -33.01
N ASP A 45 -37.39 -6.88 -31.92
CA ASP A 45 -38.82 -6.80 -31.63
C ASP A 45 -39.37 -5.40 -31.96
N PRO A 46 -40.32 -5.27 -32.92
CA PRO A 46 -40.92 -3.99 -33.30
C PRO A 46 -41.57 -3.21 -32.15
N ILE A 47 -42.03 -3.91 -31.10
CA ILE A 47 -42.66 -3.28 -29.93
C ILE A 47 -41.58 -2.73 -28.99
N MET A 48 -40.53 -3.51 -28.74
CA MET A 48 -39.42 -3.11 -27.86
C MET A 48 -38.51 -2.04 -28.46
N HIS A 49 -38.55 -1.83 -29.78
CA HIS A 49 -37.82 -0.75 -30.45
C HIS A 49 -38.12 0.64 -29.83
N TRP A 50 -39.29 0.85 -29.22
CA TRP A 50 -39.61 2.09 -28.50
C TRP A 50 -38.71 2.33 -27.28
N ARG A 51 -38.27 1.26 -26.59
CA ARG A 51 -37.34 1.31 -25.45
C ARG A 51 -35.99 1.92 -25.84
N LEU A 52 -35.43 1.51 -26.98
CA LEU A 52 -34.17 2.03 -27.53
C LEU A 52 -34.21 3.54 -27.84
N ARG A 53 -35.40 4.09 -28.06
CA ARG A 53 -35.61 5.53 -28.29
C ARG A 53 -35.90 6.31 -27.01
N GLY A 54 -35.85 5.66 -25.84
CA GLY A 54 -36.19 6.26 -24.55
C GLY A 54 -37.69 6.34 -24.28
N GLY A 55 -38.51 5.58 -25.00
CA GLY A 55 -39.94 5.48 -24.74
C GLY A 55 -40.22 4.71 -23.44
N THR A 56 -41.05 5.28 -22.58
CA THR A 56 -41.52 4.64 -21.33
C THR A 56 -42.99 4.24 -21.45
N ASN A 57 -43.43 3.27 -20.63
CA ASN A 57 -44.85 2.87 -20.48
C ASN A 57 -45.55 2.37 -21.77
N PHE A 58 -44.85 1.62 -22.62
CA PHE A 58 -45.47 0.93 -23.76
C PHE A 58 -45.93 -0.49 -23.39
N LYS A 59 -46.73 -1.11 -24.26
CA LYS A 59 -47.29 -2.44 -24.02
C LYS A 59 -46.16 -3.49 -24.01
N GLY A 60 -45.99 -4.20 -22.89
CA GLY A 60 -44.92 -5.18 -22.72
C GLY A 60 -43.63 -4.62 -22.12
N TYR A 61 -43.65 -3.38 -21.64
CA TYR A 61 -42.54 -2.77 -20.92
C TYR A 61 -42.17 -3.57 -19.66
N ASP A 62 -40.88 -3.84 -19.53
CA ASP A 62 -40.19 -4.52 -18.44
C ASP A 62 -39.14 -3.59 -17.83
N GLU A 63 -38.85 -3.80 -16.53
CA GLU A 63 -37.89 -2.97 -15.79
C GLU A 63 -36.43 -3.46 -15.96
N GLU A 64 -36.19 -4.56 -16.68
CA GLU A 64 -34.86 -5.19 -16.87
C GLU A 64 -33.81 -4.19 -17.37
N HIS A 65 -34.17 -3.36 -18.36
CA HIS A 65 -33.26 -2.34 -18.90
C HIS A 65 -32.92 -1.25 -17.87
N LEU A 66 -33.89 -0.81 -17.07
CA LEU A 66 -33.65 0.19 -16.02
C LEU A 66 -32.79 -0.37 -14.89
N GLU A 67 -33.06 -1.61 -14.47
CA GLU A 67 -32.27 -2.30 -13.44
C GLU A 67 -30.81 -2.46 -13.89
N LEU A 68 -30.59 -2.87 -15.15
CA LEU A 68 -29.26 -3.02 -15.72
C LEU A 68 -28.53 -1.68 -15.84
N LEU A 69 -29.22 -0.60 -16.24
CA LEU A 69 -28.64 0.74 -16.27
C LEU A 69 -28.28 1.24 -14.87
N GLU A 70 -29.08 0.95 -13.85
CA GLU A 70 -28.76 1.28 -12.46
C GLU A 70 -27.56 0.47 -11.94
N GLU A 71 -27.43 -0.79 -12.32
CA GLU A 71 -26.26 -1.62 -12.03
C GLU A 71 -24.99 -1.04 -12.68
N ILE A 72 -25.06 -0.68 -13.97
CA ILE A 72 -23.98 -0.02 -14.71
C ILE A 72 -23.59 1.29 -14.04
N ARG A 73 -24.58 2.11 -13.66
CA ARG A 73 -24.35 3.40 -13.00
C ARG A 73 -23.55 3.21 -11.70
N LYS A 74 -23.93 2.24 -10.87
CA LYS A 74 -23.23 1.94 -9.60
C LYS A 74 -21.80 1.45 -9.86
N ALA A 75 -21.61 0.49 -10.76
CA ALA A 75 -20.28 -0.03 -11.10
C ALA A 75 -19.38 1.08 -11.67
N TYR A 76 -19.92 1.95 -12.51
CA TYR A 76 -19.18 3.06 -13.11
C TYR A 76 -18.76 4.11 -12.07
N LEU A 77 -19.65 4.49 -11.15
CA LEU A 77 -19.31 5.41 -10.07
C LEU A 77 -18.19 4.86 -9.17
N ASN A 78 -18.28 3.57 -8.82
CA ASN A 78 -17.22 2.90 -8.06
C ASN A 78 -15.87 2.92 -8.79
N TYR A 79 -15.87 2.61 -10.10
CA TYR A 79 -14.67 2.68 -10.93
C TYR A 79 -14.09 4.10 -11.00
N ALA A 80 -14.94 5.10 -11.26
CA ALA A 80 -14.53 6.49 -11.39
C ALA A 80 -13.93 7.03 -10.09
N GLU A 81 -14.54 6.73 -8.93
CA GLU A 81 -14.02 7.12 -7.62
C GLU A 81 -12.63 6.53 -7.37
N VAL A 82 -12.47 5.20 -7.55
CA VAL A 82 -11.18 4.53 -7.33
C VAL A 82 -10.11 5.10 -8.27
N LEU A 83 -10.46 5.35 -9.54
CA LEU A 83 -9.54 5.93 -10.52
C LEU A 83 -9.11 7.35 -10.12
N GLU A 84 -10.04 8.19 -9.66
CA GLU A 84 -9.73 9.55 -9.21
C GLU A 84 -8.74 9.53 -8.04
N LYS A 85 -8.98 8.67 -7.04
CA LYS A 85 -8.06 8.52 -5.90
C LYS A 85 -6.70 8.00 -6.34
N ASP A 86 -6.64 7.03 -7.25
CA ASP A 86 -5.38 6.52 -7.78
C ASP A 86 -4.59 7.60 -8.54
N VAL A 87 -5.27 8.42 -9.35
CA VAL A 87 -4.64 9.57 -10.03
C VAL A 87 -4.11 10.58 -9.02
N ALA A 88 -4.88 10.91 -7.99
CA ALA A 88 -4.43 11.81 -6.92
C ALA A 88 -3.16 11.27 -6.24
N LEU A 89 -3.11 9.98 -5.93
CA LEU A 89 -1.93 9.33 -5.36
C LEU A 89 -0.73 9.28 -6.32
N ARG A 90 -0.97 9.17 -7.63
CA ARG A 90 0.10 9.19 -8.65
C ARG A 90 0.69 10.57 -8.90
N ARG A 91 -0.06 11.64 -8.61
CA ARG A 91 0.41 13.03 -8.70
C ARG A 91 1.37 13.41 -7.59
N LEU A 92 1.37 12.67 -6.48
CA LEU A 92 2.31 12.87 -5.39
C LEU A 92 3.74 12.56 -5.82
N ASP A 93 4.68 13.33 -5.27
CA ASP A 93 6.11 13.11 -5.53
C ASP A 93 6.56 11.75 -4.98
N LYS A 94 7.47 11.10 -5.71
CA LYS A 94 8.13 9.89 -5.22
C LYS A 94 8.96 10.22 -3.98
N SER A 95 8.99 9.31 -3.01
CA SER A 95 9.86 9.46 -1.85
C SER A 95 11.33 9.42 -2.25
N THR A 96 12.18 10.18 -1.56
CA THR A 96 13.63 10.09 -1.75
C THR A 96 14.15 8.75 -1.23
N THR A 97 15.25 8.27 -1.79
CA THR A 97 15.94 7.06 -1.29
C THR A 97 16.41 7.23 0.15
N ARG A 98 16.73 8.46 0.55
CA ARG A 98 17.09 8.84 1.92
C ARG A 98 15.96 8.54 2.88
N ASP A 99 14.77 9.06 2.61
CA ASP A 99 13.65 8.98 3.54
C ASP A 99 13.18 7.52 3.69
N HIS A 100 13.19 6.80 2.57
CA HIS A 100 12.94 5.36 2.56
C HIS A 100 13.96 4.60 3.41
N ARG A 101 15.27 4.88 3.29
CA ARG A 101 16.32 4.24 4.09
C ARG A 101 16.17 4.54 5.57
N SER A 102 15.86 5.77 5.93
CA SER A 102 15.62 6.18 7.31
C SER A 102 14.40 5.46 7.89
N LEU A 103 13.31 5.33 7.13
CA LEU A 103 12.14 4.54 7.52
C LEU A 103 12.48 3.06 7.68
N PHE A 104 13.23 2.48 6.73
CA PHE A 104 13.66 1.08 6.78
C PHE A 104 14.50 0.80 8.03
N ASN A 105 15.48 1.67 8.33
CA ASN A 105 16.30 1.55 9.53
C ASN A 105 15.44 1.68 10.80
N TRP A 106 14.52 2.64 10.83
CA TRP A 106 13.64 2.85 11.98
C TRP A 106 12.73 1.66 12.22
N VAL A 107 12.03 1.14 11.20
CA VAL A 107 11.15 -0.03 11.35
C VAL A 107 11.96 -1.27 11.75
N ARG A 108 13.13 -1.49 11.15
CA ARG A 108 13.99 -2.63 11.51
C ARG A 108 14.49 -2.55 12.96
N THR A 109 14.78 -1.34 13.46
CA THR A 109 15.35 -1.14 14.80
C THR A 109 14.29 -1.13 15.88
N MET A 110 13.16 -0.45 15.65
CA MET A 110 12.11 -0.28 16.64
C MET A 110 11.04 -1.38 16.58
N ASN A 111 10.97 -2.15 15.49
CA ASN A 111 9.90 -3.12 15.20
C ASN A 111 8.50 -2.68 15.70
N PRO A 112 8.01 -1.50 15.27
CA PRO A 112 6.82 -0.88 15.84
C PRO A 112 5.53 -1.67 15.56
N LEU A 113 5.55 -2.56 14.56
CA LEU A 113 4.43 -3.40 14.16
C LEU A 113 4.64 -4.80 14.74
N CYS A 114 4.44 -4.92 16.06
CA CYS A 114 4.45 -6.13 16.89
C CYS A 114 4.81 -7.46 16.18
N GLY A 115 6.03 -7.94 16.44
CA GLY A 115 6.41 -9.36 16.42
C GLY A 115 6.79 -9.99 15.08
N ASP A 116 6.06 -9.70 14.00
CA ASP A 116 6.24 -10.43 12.74
C ASP A 116 7.00 -9.58 11.70
N LEU A 117 8.27 -9.91 11.47
CA LEU A 117 9.08 -9.34 10.39
C LEU A 117 8.41 -9.50 9.01
N ASP A 118 7.58 -10.53 8.83
CA ASP A 118 6.80 -10.74 7.61
C ASP A 118 5.81 -9.60 7.35
N LYS A 119 5.25 -8.99 8.40
CA LYS A 119 4.37 -7.82 8.28
C LYS A 119 5.13 -6.57 7.86
N ALA A 120 6.45 -6.51 8.06
CA ALA A 120 7.31 -5.42 7.59
C ALA A 120 7.75 -5.58 6.12
N GLY A 121 7.36 -6.66 5.43
CA GLY A 121 7.70 -6.91 4.03
C GLY A 121 7.29 -5.80 3.06
N PHE A 122 6.33 -4.94 3.42
CA PHE A 122 5.92 -3.79 2.62
C PHE A 122 7.04 -2.77 2.38
N ILE A 123 8.04 -2.70 3.25
CA ILE A 123 9.08 -1.67 3.22
C ILE A 123 10.14 -1.98 2.16
N THR A 124 10.27 -3.25 1.75
CA THR A 124 11.29 -3.68 0.76
C THR A 124 11.15 -3.02 -0.61
N ARG A 125 9.97 -2.49 -0.95
CA ARG A 125 9.68 -1.90 -2.27
C ARG A 125 9.78 -0.39 -2.24
N PHE A 126 10.95 0.16 -2.53
CA PHE A 126 11.20 1.61 -2.51
C PHE A 126 10.41 2.38 -3.58
N ASP A 127 10.19 1.81 -4.78
CA ASP A 127 9.53 2.47 -5.92
C ASP A 127 8.05 2.83 -5.69
N ASP A 128 7.43 2.26 -4.66
CA ASP A 128 6.00 2.38 -4.39
C ASP A 128 5.69 3.41 -3.28
N PHE A 129 6.71 4.09 -2.75
CA PHE A 129 6.55 5.11 -1.73
C PHE A 129 6.39 6.51 -2.33
N VAL A 130 5.45 7.26 -1.76
CA VAL A 130 5.14 8.65 -2.10
C VAL A 130 5.38 9.53 -0.88
N SER A 131 5.84 10.76 -1.14
CA SER A 131 6.02 11.78 -0.12
C SER A 131 4.81 12.71 -0.12
N LEU A 132 4.28 13.00 1.07
CA LEU A 132 3.25 14.03 1.25
C LEU A 132 3.87 15.40 1.53
N SER A 133 5.18 15.48 1.75
CA SER A 133 5.80 16.75 2.10
C SER A 133 5.86 17.67 0.88
N GLN A 134 5.22 18.83 0.97
CA GLN A 134 5.25 19.89 -0.06
C GLN A 134 6.51 20.76 0.04
N GLN A 135 7.55 20.29 0.73
CA GLN A 135 8.77 21.07 0.87
C GLN A 135 9.42 21.31 -0.50
N SER A 136 9.83 22.56 -0.71
CA SER A 136 10.54 22.98 -1.92
C SER A 136 11.70 22.04 -2.22
N GLN A 137 11.80 21.64 -3.49
CA GLN A 137 12.92 20.87 -4.04
C GLN A 137 14.29 21.52 -3.72
N SER A 138 14.34 22.83 -3.48
CA SER A 138 15.57 23.53 -3.09
C SER A 138 16.07 23.14 -1.70
N THR A 139 15.18 23.03 -0.72
CA THR A 139 15.55 22.69 0.67
C THR A 139 16.04 21.24 0.75
N ARG A 140 15.36 20.34 0.04
CA ARG A 140 15.76 18.92 -0.05
C ARG A 140 17.15 18.74 -0.68
N ARG A 141 17.46 19.48 -1.76
CA ARG A 141 18.78 19.42 -2.41
C ARG A 141 19.92 19.83 -1.49
N PHE A 142 19.69 20.85 -0.66
CA PHE A 142 20.70 21.29 0.31
C PHE A 142 20.92 20.25 1.41
N GLU A 143 19.85 19.71 2.00
CA GLU A 143 19.97 18.65 3.00
C GLU A 143 20.66 17.40 2.45
N ASP A 144 20.32 16.97 1.23
CA ASP A 144 20.95 15.84 0.55
C ASP A 144 22.45 16.09 0.31
N PHE A 145 22.83 17.33 -0.01
CA PHE A 145 24.22 17.73 -0.15
C PHE A 145 24.97 17.65 1.19
N ILE A 146 24.40 18.21 2.27
CA ILE A 146 24.98 18.12 3.61
C ILE A 146 25.11 16.67 4.05
N GLN A 147 24.12 15.82 3.78
CA GLN A 147 24.18 14.43 4.18
C GLN A 147 25.17 13.61 3.35
N ARG A 148 25.36 13.90 2.05
CA ARG A 148 26.46 13.29 1.27
C ARG A 148 27.81 13.67 1.85
N LEU A 149 28.02 14.94 2.17
CA LEU A 149 29.24 15.40 2.84
C LEU A 149 29.50 14.72 4.18
N LEU A 150 28.44 14.51 4.98
CA LEU A 150 28.55 13.85 6.29
C LEU A 150 28.64 12.32 6.18
N GLY A 151 28.07 11.73 5.12
CA GLY A 151 28.06 10.28 4.87
C GLY A 151 29.35 9.76 4.24
N ASP A 152 30.04 10.59 3.45
CA ASP A 152 31.35 10.28 2.83
C ASP A 152 32.54 10.74 3.68
N GLY A 153 32.29 11.35 4.84
CA GLY A 153 33.34 11.66 5.82
C GLY A 153 33.93 10.38 6.44
N PRO A 154 35.23 10.36 6.80
CA PRO A 154 35.82 9.21 7.48
C PRO A 154 35.00 8.94 8.75
N PRO A 155 34.75 7.67 9.12
CA PRO A 155 33.94 7.35 10.28
C PRO A 155 34.56 8.01 11.51
N SER A 156 33.94 9.10 11.96
CA SER A 156 34.36 9.79 13.16
C SER A 156 34.27 8.78 14.29
N ARG A 157 35.39 8.60 14.98
CA ARG A 157 35.68 7.65 16.06
C ARG A 157 34.82 7.87 17.32
N LEU A 158 33.51 7.83 17.19
CA LEU A 158 32.60 7.58 18.30
C LEU A 158 32.14 6.15 18.13
N LYS A 159 32.81 5.26 18.87
CA LYS A 159 32.42 3.87 19.04
C LYS A 159 30.98 3.82 19.54
N ILE A 160 30.05 3.58 18.63
CA ILE A 160 28.85 2.82 18.95
C ILE A 160 29.24 1.41 18.56
N ASP A 161 29.41 0.54 19.54
CA ASP A 161 29.88 -0.83 19.35
C ASP A 161 29.03 -1.55 18.30
N ARG A 162 29.56 -1.61 17.08
CA ARG A 162 29.03 -2.41 15.98
C ARG A 162 29.53 -3.82 16.20
N ALA A 163 28.82 -4.59 17.03
CA ALA A 163 28.88 -6.05 17.03
C ALA A 163 28.20 -6.57 15.75
N TRP A 164 28.80 -6.34 14.58
CA TRP A 164 28.35 -6.86 13.29
C TRP A 164 29.34 -7.84 12.65
N ASP A 165 30.45 -8.13 13.33
CA ASP A 165 31.29 -9.27 12.97
C ASP A 165 30.94 -10.41 13.93
N VAL A 166 30.61 -11.55 13.35
CA VAL A 166 30.14 -12.81 13.95
C VAL A 166 28.62 -12.88 14.16
N MET A 167 27.90 -13.40 13.16
CA MET A 167 26.93 -14.46 13.46
C MET A 167 26.91 -15.56 12.39
N PRO A 168 26.99 -16.84 12.79
CA PRO A 168 26.62 -17.97 11.95
C PRO A 168 25.10 -17.99 11.71
N LEU A 169 24.71 -18.57 10.57
CA LEU A 169 23.33 -19.00 10.31
C LEU A 169 22.85 -19.97 11.42
N HIS A 170 21.54 -19.92 11.68
CA HIS A 170 20.75 -20.75 12.62
C HIS A 170 20.80 -20.36 14.11
N SER A 171 19.73 -19.72 14.59
CA SER A 171 18.71 -20.38 15.43
C SER A 171 17.66 -19.37 15.91
N SER A 172 16.40 -19.75 15.78
CA SER A 172 15.23 -19.09 16.37
C SER A 172 15.39 -18.90 17.88
N THR A 173 15.43 -17.66 18.36
CA THR A 173 15.04 -17.34 19.75
C THR A 173 14.62 -15.88 19.82
N GLY A 174 13.33 -15.65 20.08
CA GLY A 174 12.76 -14.32 20.27
C GLY A 174 13.13 -13.75 21.64
N TRP A 175 13.39 -12.45 21.69
CA TRP A 175 13.57 -11.69 22.93
C TRP A 175 12.35 -10.81 23.15
N CYS A 176 11.49 -11.17 24.11
CA CYS A 176 10.51 -10.25 24.69
C CYS A 176 11.17 -9.55 25.89
N MET A 177 11.30 -8.23 25.83
CA MET A 177 11.72 -7.41 26.96
C MET A 177 10.48 -7.13 27.82
N GLU A 178 10.35 -7.84 28.94
CA GLU A 178 9.39 -7.48 29.98
C GLU A 178 10.10 -6.55 30.98
N GLY A 179 9.63 -5.32 31.09
CA GLY A 179 10.21 -4.33 31.99
C GLY A 179 9.78 -4.57 33.44
N LYS A 180 10.75 -4.54 34.36
CA LYS A 180 10.59 -4.06 35.74
C LYS A 180 11.92 -3.94 36.47
N ASP A 181 12.12 -2.73 37.00
CA ASP A 181 12.74 -2.32 38.25
C ASP A 181 14.06 -2.93 38.76
N ASP A 182 14.95 -2.00 39.13
CA ASP A 182 16.20 -2.16 39.85
C ASP A 182 16.22 -3.25 40.92
N LYS A 183 17.08 -4.27 40.71
CA LYS A 183 18.17 -4.71 41.62
C LYS A 183 18.61 -6.12 41.23
N GLN A 184 19.93 -6.27 41.03
CA GLN A 184 20.72 -7.52 40.94
C GLN A 184 19.98 -8.82 40.63
N VAL A 185 20.23 -9.40 39.44
CA VAL A 185 19.92 -10.81 39.18
C VAL A 185 21.17 -11.53 38.66
N ARG A 186 21.62 -12.52 39.44
CA ARG A 186 22.64 -13.50 39.07
C ARG A 186 22.12 -14.37 37.94
N TYR A 187 22.93 -14.60 36.92
CA TYR A 187 22.63 -15.58 35.88
C TYR A 187 22.69 -16.99 36.47
N ARG A 188 21.57 -17.72 36.42
CA ARG A 188 21.52 -19.16 36.63
C ARG A 188 21.16 -19.80 35.30
N LEU A 189 22.06 -20.62 34.77
CA LEU A 189 21.77 -21.51 33.65
C LEU A 189 20.90 -22.65 34.19
N GLU A 190 19.61 -22.64 33.87
CA GLU A 190 18.78 -23.83 34.03
C GLU A 190 18.64 -24.49 32.66
N THR A 191 19.36 -25.60 32.49
CA THR A 191 19.18 -26.51 31.35
C THR A 191 17.96 -27.38 31.62
N PHE A 192 16.90 -27.21 30.85
CA PHE A 192 15.77 -28.14 30.85
C PHE A 192 15.99 -29.24 29.81
N PRO A 193 15.69 -30.52 30.16
CA PRO A 193 15.98 -31.66 29.31
C PRO A 193 15.00 -31.72 28.13
N ILE A 194 15.54 -32.02 26.94
CA ILE A 194 14.80 -32.34 25.73
C ILE A 194 14.17 -33.73 25.92
N SER A 195 12.84 -33.82 25.92
CA SER A 195 12.17 -35.11 25.70
C SER A 195 12.10 -35.37 24.20
N PRO A 196 12.41 -36.59 23.74
CA PRO A 196 12.29 -36.95 22.33
C PRO A 196 10.85 -37.33 21.96
N GLU A 197 10.61 -37.17 20.65
CA GLU A 197 9.47 -37.60 19.81
C GLU A 197 8.28 -36.64 19.67
#